data_AF-A0A7C4CJJ0-F1
#
_entry.id   AF-A0A7C4CJJ0-F1
#
_cell.length_a   1.000
_cell.length_b   1.000
_cell.length_c   1.000
_cell.angle_alpha   90.00
_cell.angle_beta   90.00
_cell.angle_gamma   90.00
#
_symmetry.space_group_name_H-M   'P 1'
#
loop_
_entity.id
_entity.type
_entity.pdbx_description
1 polymer ?
#
loop_
_entity_poly.entity_id
_entity_poly.type
_entity_poly.pdbx_seq_one_letter_code
_entity_poly.pdbx_strand_id
1 'polypeptide(L)'
;MVNVRGSGLVRKAIYVVSTEESSGKSAIIVALASMAMEMGVRVGYFKPIGTSSLLAPGREHLDEDVEIMRAILKSRHESNILCPIILKREDFLRDFAETHIKSHIENILAAYKVASNGTDIMLIEGSRSLSVGAFIECSAPRLAREIGAEILLIGRFRDDSIVDDVLQAQDCCIKWGTKISWVVLNRIPPDMMEHAERVVRPFLEKHGIRVSGLIPEDRVLSSPTVREICDFIGGRVLAGKDGLDRTIEAVLVGAMTPESAVKYFRKVANELVITGGDRTDIILTALETDVSAIVLTGNLYPSTKVFPKADQLKVPLILVPYDTYTTLQYVQKVIGRIKPGDSRRISAAINLVRKYVDWRQLLGV
;
A
#
# COMPACT_ATOMS: atom_id res chain seq x y z
N MET A 1 -35.73 13.96 29.07
CA MET A 1 -35.55 14.32 27.64
C MET A 1 -34.21 13.77 27.18
N VAL A 2 -34.20 12.58 26.59
CA VAL A 2 -32.98 12.02 25.98
C VAL A 2 -32.87 12.66 24.61
N ASN A 3 -31.83 13.47 24.43
CA ASN A 3 -31.57 14.21 23.21
C ASN A 3 -31.14 13.21 22.13
N VAL A 4 -32.07 12.81 21.26
CA VAL A 4 -31.81 12.02 20.06
C VAL A 4 -30.99 12.91 19.12
N ARG A 5 -29.66 12.84 19.20
CA ARG A 5 -28.78 13.41 18.18
C ARG A 5 -29.11 12.70 16.87
N GLY A 6 -29.64 13.46 15.93
CA GLY A 6 -30.13 12.97 14.64
C GLY A 6 -29.08 12.15 13.88
N SER A 7 -29.58 11.29 13.01
CA SER A 7 -28.85 10.62 11.94
C SER A 7 -28.03 11.64 11.15
N GLY A 8 -26.78 11.86 11.56
CA GLY A 8 -25.89 12.83 10.94
C GLY A 8 -25.48 12.33 9.57
N LEU A 9 -25.90 13.03 8.52
CA LEU A 9 -25.34 12.88 7.18
C LEU A 9 -23.82 13.09 7.27
N VAL A 10 -23.06 12.28 6.52
CA VAL A 10 -21.62 12.45 6.36
C VAL A 10 -21.36 13.87 5.90
N ARG A 11 -20.56 14.63 6.67
CA ARG A 11 -20.21 16.02 6.32
C ARG A 11 -19.30 16.06 5.10
N LYS A 12 -18.38 15.09 4.99
CA LYS A 12 -17.42 15.01 3.89
C LYS A 12 -17.07 13.58 3.52
N ALA A 13 -17.16 13.23 2.24
CA ALA A 13 -16.68 11.97 1.70
C ALA A 13 -15.50 12.23 0.75
N ILE A 14 -14.40 11.52 0.93
CA ILE A 14 -13.18 11.66 0.12
C ILE A 14 -12.90 10.31 -0.52
N TYR A 15 -12.99 10.25 -1.85
CA TYR A 15 -12.66 9.07 -2.63
C TYR A 15 -11.20 9.15 -3.08
N VAL A 16 -10.36 8.35 -2.44
CA VAL A 16 -8.92 8.29 -2.69
C VAL A 16 -8.64 7.28 -3.80
N VAL A 17 -8.14 7.76 -4.94
CA VAL A 17 -7.90 6.96 -6.15
C VAL A 17 -6.45 7.09 -6.63
N SER A 18 -6.04 6.26 -7.58
CA SER A 18 -4.74 6.36 -8.25
C SER A 18 -4.83 5.87 -9.68
N THR A 19 -3.85 6.22 -10.51
CA THR A 19 -3.71 5.71 -11.88
C THR A 19 -3.08 4.32 -11.93
N GLU A 20 -2.26 3.98 -10.92
CA GLU A 20 -1.59 2.69 -10.83
C GLU A 20 -1.56 2.09 -9.41
N GLU A 21 -1.16 0.81 -9.32
CA GLU A 21 -0.99 0.08 -8.06
C GLU A 21 0.21 0.64 -7.28
N SER A 22 0.18 0.51 -5.95
CA SER A 22 1.31 0.89 -5.08
C SER A 22 1.73 2.37 -5.14
N SER A 23 0.77 3.26 -5.43
CA SER A 23 0.95 4.72 -5.37
C SER A 23 0.98 5.29 -3.94
N GLY A 24 0.66 4.49 -2.92
CA GLY A 24 0.67 4.89 -1.50
C GLY A 24 -0.69 5.31 -0.93
N LYS A 25 -1.80 4.99 -1.60
CA LYS A 25 -3.17 5.28 -1.13
C LYS A 25 -3.41 4.87 0.32
N SER A 26 -3.17 3.59 0.65
CA SER A 26 -3.43 3.05 1.98
C SER A 26 -2.67 3.81 3.07
N ALA A 27 -1.40 4.18 2.83
CA ALA A 27 -0.60 4.96 3.78
C ALA A 27 -1.17 6.35 4.02
N ILE A 28 -1.59 7.05 2.96
CA ILE A 28 -2.20 8.37 3.05
C ILE A 28 -3.57 8.29 3.75
N ILE A 29 -4.38 7.28 3.46
CA ILE A 29 -5.67 7.04 4.13
C ILE A 29 -5.47 6.78 5.62
N VAL A 30 -4.53 5.90 5.98
CA VAL A 30 -4.18 5.59 7.37
C VAL A 30 -3.76 6.87 8.12
N ALA A 31 -2.94 7.70 7.49
CA ALA A 31 -2.52 8.97 8.07
C ALA A 31 -3.70 9.94 8.26
N LEU A 32 -4.51 10.17 7.22
CA LEU A 32 -5.69 11.04 7.28
C LEU A 32 -6.68 10.57 8.35
N ALA A 33 -6.95 9.27 8.42
CA ALA A 33 -7.81 8.67 9.43
C ALA A 33 -7.29 8.92 10.85
N SER A 34 -6.01 8.63 11.08
CA SER A 34 -5.38 8.79 12.38
C SER A 34 -5.40 10.25 12.84
N MET A 35 -5.07 11.19 11.94
CA MET A 35 -5.06 12.62 12.23
C MET A 35 -6.46 13.18 12.51
N ALA A 36 -7.48 12.72 11.77
CA ALA A 36 -8.87 13.08 12.02
C ALA A 36 -9.36 12.53 13.38
N MET A 37 -8.99 11.31 13.74
CA MET A 37 -9.30 10.72 15.04
C MET A 37 -8.62 11.46 16.19
N GLU A 38 -7.36 11.90 16.04
CA GLU A 38 -6.66 12.77 17.01
C GLU A 38 -7.44 14.07 17.29
N MET A 39 -8.19 14.57 16.29
CA MET A 39 -9.05 15.75 16.42
C MET A 39 -10.46 15.46 16.95
N GLY A 40 -10.75 14.21 17.33
CA GLY A 40 -12.07 13.80 17.82
C GLY A 40 -13.14 13.67 16.74
N VAL A 41 -12.75 13.63 15.46
CA VAL A 41 -13.68 13.45 14.32
C VAL A 41 -14.03 11.97 14.18
N ARG A 42 -15.31 11.66 13.94
CA ARG A 42 -15.74 10.28 13.68
C ARG A 42 -15.45 9.93 12.23
N VAL A 43 -14.44 9.08 12.01
CA VAL A 43 -14.01 8.67 10.67
C VAL A 43 -14.58 7.30 10.34
N GLY A 44 -15.16 7.16 9.16
CA GLY A 44 -15.48 5.89 8.54
C GLY A 44 -14.53 5.56 7.40
N TYR A 45 -14.45 4.28 7.06
CA TYR A 45 -13.70 3.76 5.93
C TYR A 45 -14.62 2.93 5.05
N PHE A 46 -14.41 2.95 3.74
CA PHE A 46 -15.16 2.12 2.79
C PHE A 46 -14.28 1.80 1.58
N LYS A 47 -14.32 0.56 1.09
CA LYS A 47 -13.61 0.13 -0.11
C LYS A 47 -14.61 -0.53 -1.05
N PRO A 48 -15.24 0.22 -1.98
CA PRO A 48 -16.38 -0.30 -2.75
C PRO A 48 -16.07 -1.58 -3.53
N ILE A 49 -14.84 -1.67 -4.05
CA ILE A 49 -14.35 -2.80 -4.83
C ILE A 49 -12.95 -3.18 -4.32
N GLY A 50 -12.90 -4.30 -3.61
CA GLY A 50 -11.68 -4.96 -3.18
C GLY A 50 -11.11 -5.90 -4.23
N THR A 51 -9.89 -6.35 -4.00
CA THR A 51 -9.26 -7.40 -4.81
C THR A 51 -8.81 -8.51 -3.89
N SER A 52 -9.24 -9.74 -4.15
CA SER A 52 -8.93 -10.86 -3.25
C SER A 52 -7.43 -11.04 -3.07
N SER A 53 -7.04 -11.14 -1.79
CA SER A 53 -5.78 -11.75 -1.38
C SER A 53 -6.06 -13.24 -1.07
N LEU A 54 -5.17 -14.15 -1.46
CA LEU A 54 -5.32 -15.58 -1.19
C LEU A 54 -4.97 -15.85 0.29
N LEU A 55 -5.86 -15.51 1.22
CA LEU A 55 -5.70 -15.87 2.62
C LEU A 55 -6.22 -17.29 2.88
N ALA A 56 -5.43 -18.27 2.47
CA ALA A 56 -5.60 -19.71 2.72
C ALA A 56 -6.87 -20.38 2.15
N PRO A 57 -6.81 -21.67 1.77
CA PRO A 57 -8.00 -22.41 1.34
C PRO A 57 -9.05 -22.45 2.46
N GLY A 58 -10.27 -21.97 2.18
CA GLY A 58 -11.42 -22.09 3.07
C GLY A 58 -11.77 -20.85 3.91
N ARG A 59 -11.09 -19.71 3.76
CA ARG A 59 -11.58 -18.42 4.26
C ARG A 59 -12.28 -17.63 3.16
N GLU A 60 -13.27 -16.82 3.55
CA GLU A 60 -13.86 -15.83 2.66
C GLU A 60 -12.76 -14.95 2.05
N HIS A 61 -12.93 -14.57 0.79
CA HIS A 61 -11.99 -13.68 0.12
C HIS A 61 -12.05 -12.35 0.85
N LEU A 62 -10.97 -11.93 1.53
CA LEU A 62 -10.91 -10.67 2.26
C LEU A 62 -9.88 -9.74 1.62
N ASP A 63 -10.16 -8.45 1.69
CA ASP A 63 -9.24 -7.40 1.29
C ASP A 63 -8.42 -6.95 2.50
N GLU A 64 -7.10 -7.00 2.38
CA GLU A 64 -6.18 -6.69 3.49
C GLU A 64 -6.33 -5.25 4.00
N ASP A 65 -6.57 -4.28 3.11
CA ASP A 65 -6.70 -2.86 3.48
C ASP A 65 -7.93 -2.64 4.37
N VAL A 66 -9.00 -3.39 4.11
CA VAL A 66 -10.23 -3.35 4.92
C VAL A 66 -9.94 -3.83 6.34
N GLU A 67 -9.24 -4.94 6.50
CA GLU A 67 -8.90 -5.47 7.82
C GLU A 67 -7.96 -4.53 8.60
N ILE A 68 -7.00 -3.90 7.91
CA ILE A 68 -6.13 -2.88 8.48
C ILE A 68 -6.95 -1.69 9.00
N MET A 69 -7.81 -1.15 8.16
CA MET A 69 -8.61 0.03 8.52
C MET A 69 -9.68 -0.27 9.57
N ARG A 70 -10.24 -1.48 9.58
CA ARG A 70 -11.12 -1.95 10.67
C ARG A 70 -10.41 -1.94 12.01
N ALA A 71 -9.19 -2.45 12.07
CA ALA A 71 -8.39 -2.48 13.28
C ALA A 71 -8.02 -1.07 13.77
N ILE A 72 -7.61 -0.18 12.85
CA ILE A 72 -7.23 1.21 13.17
C ILE A 72 -8.44 2.01 13.67
N LEU A 73 -9.57 1.94 12.95
CA LEU A 73 -10.79 2.69 13.29
C LEU A 73 -11.61 2.03 14.41
N LYS A 74 -11.23 0.83 14.86
CA LYS A 74 -12.02 -0.01 15.78
C LYS A 74 -13.46 -0.19 15.28
N SER A 75 -13.61 -0.34 13.97
CA SER A 75 -14.91 -0.44 13.31
C SER A 75 -15.61 -1.75 13.69
N ARG A 76 -16.91 -1.68 14.00
CA ARG A 76 -17.75 -2.86 14.29
C ARG A 76 -18.45 -3.42 13.07
N HIS A 77 -18.33 -2.77 11.92
CA HIS A 77 -18.93 -3.26 10.68
C HIS A 77 -18.22 -4.52 10.20
N GLU A 78 -18.99 -5.44 9.63
CA GLU A 78 -18.49 -6.62 8.94
C GLU A 78 -17.75 -6.24 7.64
N SER A 79 -16.82 -7.08 7.19
CA SER A 79 -15.96 -6.77 6.04
C SER A 79 -16.75 -6.67 4.73
N ASN A 80 -17.82 -7.46 4.57
CA ASN A 80 -18.75 -7.40 3.44
C ASN A 80 -19.49 -6.04 3.35
N ILE A 81 -19.75 -5.37 4.46
CA ILE A 81 -20.36 -4.04 4.50
C ILE A 81 -19.32 -2.99 4.12
N LEU A 82 -18.07 -3.15 4.53
CA LEU A 82 -17.00 -2.20 4.21
C LEU A 82 -16.44 -2.40 2.80
N CYS A 83 -16.59 -3.60 2.25
CA CYS A 83 -16.13 -4.01 0.93
C CYS A 83 -17.12 -5.00 0.29
N PRO A 84 -18.20 -4.51 -0.33
CA PRO A 84 -19.31 -5.33 -0.83
C PRO A 84 -18.98 -6.11 -2.11
N ILE A 85 -17.97 -5.69 -2.87
CA ILE A 85 -17.51 -6.40 -4.08
C ILE A 85 -16.05 -6.76 -3.94
N ILE A 86 -15.71 -8.02 -4.20
CA ILE A 86 -14.33 -8.51 -4.18
C ILE A 86 -14.04 -9.20 -5.51
N LEU A 87 -13.08 -8.66 -6.25
CA LEU A 87 -12.68 -9.20 -7.55
C LEU A 87 -11.52 -10.19 -7.39
N LYS A 88 -11.60 -11.32 -8.09
CA LYS A 88 -10.46 -12.25 -8.24
C LYS A 88 -9.44 -11.64 -9.20
N ARG A 89 -8.15 -11.62 -8.84
CA ARG A 89 -7.11 -10.91 -9.61
C ARG A 89 -7.04 -11.31 -11.08
N GLU A 90 -7.25 -12.58 -11.38
CA GLU A 90 -6.97 -13.18 -12.70
C GLU A 90 -8.22 -13.65 -13.45
N ASP A 91 -9.35 -13.85 -12.77
CA ASP A 91 -10.58 -14.39 -13.36
C ASP A 91 -11.84 -13.73 -12.78
N PHE A 92 -11.84 -12.39 -12.70
CA PHE A 92 -12.98 -11.66 -12.15
C PHE A 92 -14.22 -11.67 -13.06
N LEU A 93 -14.09 -11.89 -14.36
CA LEU A 93 -15.24 -11.84 -15.28
C LEU A 93 -16.19 -13.04 -15.10
N ARG A 94 -15.64 -14.20 -14.73
CA ARG A 94 -16.40 -15.43 -14.57
C ARG A 94 -17.52 -15.33 -13.54
N ASP A 95 -17.28 -14.63 -12.44
CA ASP A 95 -18.25 -14.49 -11.35
C ASP A 95 -19.39 -13.51 -11.69
N PHE A 96 -19.30 -12.76 -12.80
CA PHE A 96 -20.23 -11.67 -13.14
C PHE A 96 -21.02 -11.91 -14.43
N ALA A 97 -20.78 -13.03 -15.13
CA ALA A 97 -21.37 -13.32 -16.44
C ALA A 97 -22.91 -13.33 -16.47
N GLU A 98 -23.57 -13.62 -15.35
CA GLU A 98 -25.04 -13.74 -15.25
C GLU A 98 -25.69 -12.63 -14.40
N THR A 99 -24.91 -11.64 -13.93
CA THR A 99 -25.38 -10.63 -12.97
C THR A 99 -25.78 -9.31 -13.63
N HIS A 100 -26.87 -8.69 -13.16
CA HIS A 100 -27.31 -7.39 -13.68
C HIS A 100 -26.44 -6.24 -13.14
N ILE A 101 -25.99 -5.34 -14.03
CA ILE A 101 -25.15 -4.19 -13.66
C ILE A 101 -25.78 -3.29 -12.58
N LYS A 102 -27.08 -2.98 -12.70
CA LYS A 102 -27.78 -2.09 -11.76
C LYS A 102 -27.73 -2.60 -10.31
N SER A 103 -27.78 -3.92 -10.11
CA SER A 103 -27.77 -4.48 -8.76
C SER A 103 -26.44 -4.27 -8.04
N HIS A 104 -25.32 -4.18 -8.77
CA HIS A 104 -24.00 -3.98 -8.16
C HIS A 104 -23.82 -2.57 -7.60
N ILE A 105 -24.24 -1.55 -8.35
CA ILE A 105 -24.21 -0.16 -7.87
C ILE A 105 -25.15 0.01 -6.68
N GLU A 106 -26.39 -0.49 -6.78
CA GLU A 106 -27.36 -0.41 -5.68
C GLU A 106 -26.85 -1.09 -4.41
N ASN A 107 -26.21 -2.27 -4.55
CA ASN A 107 -25.56 -2.96 -3.44
C ASN A 107 -24.43 -2.13 -2.81
N ILE A 108 -23.53 -1.57 -3.64
CA ILE A 108 -22.45 -0.69 -3.16
C ILE A 108 -23.01 0.52 -2.40
N LEU A 109 -24.03 1.19 -2.95
CA LEU A 109 -24.63 2.38 -2.34
C LEU A 109 -25.38 2.03 -1.04
N ALA A 110 -26.06 0.88 -0.99
CA ALA A 110 -26.69 0.38 0.22
C ALA A 110 -25.66 0.07 1.32
N ALA A 111 -24.58 -0.61 0.97
CA ALA A 111 -23.47 -0.90 1.89
C ALA A 111 -22.80 0.40 2.40
N TYR A 112 -22.55 1.36 1.51
CA TYR A 112 -22.02 2.67 1.88
C TYR A 112 -22.93 3.40 2.89
N LYS A 113 -24.26 3.37 2.69
CA LYS A 113 -25.21 3.98 3.61
C LYS A 113 -25.15 3.37 5.01
N VAL A 114 -24.93 2.06 5.11
CA VAL A 114 -24.74 1.38 6.40
C VAL A 114 -23.40 1.75 7.02
N ALA A 115 -22.31 1.70 6.25
CA ALA A 115 -20.94 1.99 6.71
C ALA A 115 -20.74 3.45 7.15
N SER A 116 -21.50 4.37 6.56
CA SER A 116 -21.41 5.80 6.84
C SER A 116 -22.20 6.26 8.07
N ASN A 117 -23.04 5.40 8.66
CA ASN A 117 -23.91 5.79 9.76
C ASN A 117 -23.09 6.21 10.99
N GLY A 118 -23.33 7.44 11.49
CA GLY A 118 -22.64 7.97 12.67
C GLY A 118 -21.21 8.45 12.41
N THR A 119 -20.81 8.62 11.15
CA THR A 119 -19.50 9.14 10.74
C THR A 119 -19.61 10.60 10.29
N ASP A 120 -18.58 11.40 10.57
CA ASP A 120 -18.46 12.79 10.12
C ASP A 120 -17.72 12.87 8.78
N ILE A 121 -16.65 12.06 8.64
CA ILE A 121 -15.83 11.96 7.42
C ILE A 121 -15.78 10.51 6.96
N MET A 122 -16.05 10.28 5.68
CA MET A 122 -15.86 8.98 5.01
C MET A 122 -14.60 9.00 4.14
N LEU A 123 -13.64 8.14 4.45
CA LEU A 123 -12.50 7.85 3.58
C LEU A 123 -12.83 6.63 2.72
N ILE A 124 -12.93 6.84 1.41
CA ILE A 124 -13.31 5.81 0.45
C ILE A 124 -12.07 5.42 -0.35
N GLU A 125 -11.63 4.17 -0.24
CA GLU A 125 -10.45 3.67 -0.95
C GLU A 125 -10.82 3.09 -2.32
N GLY A 126 -10.19 3.62 -3.37
CA GLY A 126 -10.25 3.05 -4.71
C GLY A 126 -9.34 1.85 -4.87
N SER A 127 -9.63 1.05 -5.90
CA SER A 127 -8.80 -0.10 -6.27
C SER A 127 -7.47 0.34 -6.91
N ARG A 128 -6.78 -0.57 -7.62
CA ARG A 128 -5.47 -0.31 -8.23
C ARG A 128 -5.45 0.78 -9.32
N SER A 129 -6.58 1.06 -9.95
CA SER A 129 -6.74 2.14 -10.94
C SER A 129 -8.17 2.70 -10.88
N LEU A 130 -8.40 3.88 -11.46
CA LEU A 130 -9.74 4.48 -11.58
C LEU A 130 -10.72 3.62 -12.42
N SER A 131 -10.19 2.78 -13.30
CA SER A 131 -10.97 1.99 -14.27
C SER A 131 -11.47 0.66 -13.72
N VAL A 132 -10.95 0.18 -12.57
CA VAL A 132 -11.44 -1.05 -11.94
C VAL A 132 -12.95 -0.93 -11.68
N GLY A 133 -13.70 -1.97 -12.04
CA GLY A 133 -15.16 -1.97 -11.92
C GLY A 133 -15.89 -1.35 -13.11
N ALA A 134 -15.21 -0.77 -14.11
CA ALA A 134 -15.87 -0.18 -15.28
C ALA A 134 -16.77 -1.16 -16.05
N PHE A 135 -16.41 -2.45 -16.09
CA PHE A 135 -17.19 -3.51 -16.76
C PHE A 135 -18.58 -3.75 -16.12
N ILE A 136 -18.74 -3.42 -14.83
CA ILE A 136 -20.01 -3.43 -14.09
C ILE A 136 -20.47 -2.00 -13.78
N GLU A 137 -19.98 -1.02 -14.53
CA GLU A 137 -20.30 0.39 -14.37
C GLU A 137 -20.03 0.96 -12.96
N CYS A 138 -19.13 0.35 -12.20
CA CYS A 138 -18.76 0.75 -10.84
C CYS A 138 -17.34 1.35 -10.80
N SER A 139 -16.93 2.06 -11.86
CA SER A 139 -15.64 2.75 -11.85
C SER A 139 -15.59 3.82 -10.77
N ALA A 140 -14.39 4.12 -10.27
CA ALA A 140 -14.23 5.04 -9.15
C ALA A 140 -14.86 6.43 -9.41
N PRO A 141 -14.72 7.06 -10.61
CA PRO A 141 -15.37 8.34 -10.86
C PRO A 141 -16.91 8.28 -10.87
N ARG A 142 -17.49 7.18 -11.36
CA ARG A 142 -18.95 6.98 -11.30
C ARG A 142 -19.42 6.82 -9.87
N LEU A 143 -18.77 5.96 -9.09
CA LEU A 143 -19.13 5.76 -7.69
C LEU A 143 -18.95 7.04 -6.87
N ALA A 144 -17.87 7.80 -7.10
CA ALA A 144 -17.66 9.09 -6.45
C ALA A 144 -18.79 10.08 -6.75
N ARG A 145 -19.29 10.14 -7.99
CA ARG A 145 -20.46 10.95 -8.34
C ARG A 145 -21.72 10.51 -7.62
N GLU A 146 -22.06 9.22 -7.67
CA GLU A 146 -23.30 8.70 -7.06
C GLU A 146 -23.29 8.83 -5.53
N ILE A 147 -22.10 8.77 -4.90
CA ILE A 147 -21.91 8.98 -3.46
C ILE A 147 -21.86 10.47 -3.11
N GLY A 148 -21.52 11.36 -4.05
CA GLY A 148 -21.23 12.77 -3.78
C GLY A 148 -19.88 12.99 -3.08
N ALA A 149 -18.88 12.15 -3.37
CA ALA A 149 -17.54 12.23 -2.79
C ALA A 149 -16.59 13.14 -3.60
N GLU A 150 -15.75 13.90 -2.90
CA GLU A 150 -14.61 14.61 -3.49
C GLU A 150 -13.53 13.60 -3.89
N ILE A 151 -12.96 13.73 -5.09
CA ILE A 151 -11.92 12.81 -5.57
C ILE A 151 -10.54 13.35 -5.19
N LEU A 152 -9.77 12.56 -4.44
CA LEU A 152 -8.35 12.78 -4.17
C LEU A 152 -7.52 11.77 -4.99
N LEU A 153 -6.80 12.26 -5.99
CA LEU A 153 -5.90 11.43 -6.80
C LEU A 153 -4.51 11.37 -6.16
N ILE A 154 -4.05 10.15 -5.88
CA ILE A 154 -2.66 9.87 -5.48
C ILE A 154 -1.87 9.46 -6.73
N GLY A 155 -1.01 10.36 -7.20
CA GLY A 155 -0.12 10.13 -8.33
C GLY A 155 1.26 9.66 -7.85
N ARG A 156 1.77 8.55 -8.38
CA ARG A 156 3.15 8.13 -8.08
C ARG A 156 4.10 8.88 -9.00
N PHE A 157 4.97 9.70 -8.41
CA PHE A 157 5.96 10.45 -9.16
C PHE A 157 7.09 9.54 -9.61
N ARG A 158 7.45 9.62 -10.88
CA ARG A 158 8.64 8.99 -11.46
C ARG A 158 9.43 10.02 -12.25
N ASP A 159 8.72 10.69 -13.13
CA ASP A 159 9.17 11.75 -14.01
C ASP A 159 7.94 12.58 -14.47
N ASP A 160 8.11 13.39 -15.50
CA ASP A 160 7.08 14.29 -16.03
C ASP A 160 5.85 13.57 -16.62
N SER A 161 5.92 12.26 -16.91
CA SER A 161 4.76 11.48 -17.36
C SER A 161 3.60 11.50 -16.37
N ILE A 162 3.86 11.83 -15.10
CA ILE A 162 2.81 12.01 -14.10
C ILE A 162 1.80 13.09 -14.48
N VAL A 163 2.20 14.07 -15.28
CA VAL A 163 1.29 15.12 -15.77
C VAL A 163 0.25 14.51 -16.71
N ASP A 164 0.68 13.69 -17.67
CA ASP A 164 -0.22 13.03 -18.62
C ASP A 164 -1.17 12.07 -17.91
N ASP A 165 -0.66 11.31 -16.93
CA ASP A 165 -1.46 10.41 -16.10
C ASP A 165 -2.58 11.15 -15.34
N VAL A 166 -2.25 12.31 -14.75
CA VAL A 166 -3.20 13.13 -14.00
C VAL A 166 -4.24 13.76 -14.93
N LEU A 167 -3.84 14.26 -16.11
CA LEU A 167 -4.76 14.81 -17.10
C LEU A 167 -5.71 13.74 -17.64
N GLN A 168 -5.21 12.54 -17.95
CA GLN A 168 -6.04 11.43 -18.39
C GLN A 168 -7.05 11.00 -17.30
N ALA A 169 -6.63 10.96 -16.04
CA ALA A 169 -7.53 10.67 -14.92
C ALA A 169 -8.61 11.75 -14.77
N GLN A 170 -8.27 13.02 -15.00
CA GLN A 170 -9.21 14.13 -15.00
C GLN A 170 -10.27 13.99 -16.10
N ASP A 171 -9.87 13.65 -17.33
CA ASP A 171 -10.80 13.40 -18.45
C ASP A 171 -11.76 12.24 -18.15
N CYS A 172 -11.25 11.17 -17.55
CA CYS A 172 -12.07 10.04 -17.09
C CYS A 172 -13.12 10.49 -16.05
N CYS A 173 -12.77 11.41 -15.15
CA CYS A 173 -13.71 11.97 -14.19
C CYS A 173 -14.79 12.83 -14.87
N ILE A 174 -14.38 13.68 -15.81
CA ILE A 174 -15.29 14.58 -16.55
C ILE A 174 -16.34 13.77 -17.32
N LYS A 175 -15.97 12.64 -17.93
CA LYS A 175 -16.92 11.74 -18.61
C LYS A 175 -18.10 11.34 -17.73
N TRP A 176 -17.88 11.16 -16.42
CA TRP A 176 -18.93 10.80 -15.48
C TRP A 176 -19.63 12.01 -14.85
N GLY A 177 -19.25 13.25 -15.20
CA GLY A 177 -19.82 14.46 -14.62
C GLY A 177 -19.25 14.79 -13.24
N THR A 178 -18.03 14.33 -12.94
CA THR A 178 -17.27 14.69 -11.74
C THR A 178 -15.88 15.23 -12.13
N LYS A 179 -15.06 15.61 -11.15
CA LYS A 179 -13.70 16.09 -11.38
C LYS A 179 -12.78 15.68 -10.24
N ILE A 180 -11.48 15.63 -10.50
CA ILE A 180 -10.50 15.52 -9.44
C ILE A 180 -10.55 16.80 -8.61
N SER A 181 -10.82 16.66 -7.33
CA SER A 181 -10.85 17.79 -6.39
C SER A 181 -9.43 18.16 -5.98
N TRP A 182 -8.55 17.17 -5.85
CA TRP A 182 -7.21 17.29 -5.28
C TRP A 182 -6.25 16.24 -5.83
N VAL A 183 -4.98 16.60 -5.96
CA VAL A 183 -3.87 15.70 -6.29
C VAL A 183 -2.84 15.70 -5.17
N VAL A 184 -2.34 14.53 -4.81
CA VAL A 184 -1.10 14.37 -4.06
C VAL A 184 -0.12 13.61 -4.93
N LEU A 185 1.02 14.24 -5.22
CA LEU A 185 2.13 13.53 -5.87
C LEU A 185 2.96 12.89 -4.75
N ASN A 186 3.08 11.58 -4.81
CA ASN A 186 3.73 10.77 -3.79
C ASN A 186 4.98 10.12 -4.36
N ARG A 187 5.91 9.73 -3.48
CA ARG A 187 7.14 9.02 -3.84
C ARG A 187 8.07 9.84 -4.74
N ILE A 188 8.15 11.14 -4.51
CA ILE A 188 9.03 12.02 -5.28
C ILE A 188 10.49 11.76 -4.89
N PRO A 189 11.38 11.41 -5.84
CA PRO A 189 12.81 11.31 -5.56
C PRO A 189 13.33 12.61 -4.94
N PRO A 190 14.20 12.57 -3.90
CA PRO A 190 14.66 13.78 -3.21
C PRO A 190 15.27 14.84 -4.14
N ASP A 191 15.97 14.41 -5.18
CA ASP A 191 16.57 15.24 -6.23
C ASP A 191 15.54 15.87 -7.19
N MET A 192 14.32 15.32 -7.26
CA MET A 192 13.23 15.81 -8.09
C MET A 192 12.22 16.69 -7.32
N MET A 193 12.40 16.89 -6.01
CA MET A 193 11.47 17.67 -5.18
C MET A 193 11.31 19.11 -5.68
N GLU A 194 12.42 19.76 -6.05
CA GLU A 194 12.37 21.14 -6.55
C GLU A 194 11.66 21.22 -7.90
N HIS A 195 11.89 20.26 -8.79
CA HIS A 195 11.23 20.17 -10.08
C HIS A 195 9.73 19.93 -9.94
N ALA A 196 9.33 19.03 -9.04
CA ALA A 196 7.92 18.76 -8.75
C ALA A 196 7.19 20.02 -8.24
N GLU A 197 7.84 20.80 -7.37
CA GLU A 197 7.28 22.03 -6.80
C GLU A 197 7.26 23.21 -7.79
N ARG A 198 8.32 23.41 -8.58
CA ARG A 198 8.47 24.61 -9.45
C ARG A 198 7.95 24.43 -10.87
N VAL A 199 7.81 23.19 -11.34
CA VAL A 199 7.42 22.89 -12.72
C VAL A 199 6.10 22.12 -12.75
N VAL A 200 6.06 20.95 -12.12
CA VAL A 200 4.92 20.02 -12.24
C VAL A 200 3.66 20.56 -11.56
N ARG A 201 3.76 21.02 -10.30
CA ARG A 201 2.63 21.62 -9.58
C ARG A 201 2.03 22.80 -10.35
N PRO A 202 2.80 23.85 -10.73
CA PRO A 202 2.25 24.98 -11.47
C PRO A 202 1.62 24.58 -12.80
N PHE A 203 2.18 23.59 -13.49
CA PHE A 203 1.60 23.08 -14.73
C PHE A 203 0.21 22.49 -14.49
N LEU A 204 0.05 21.60 -13.51
CA LEU A 204 -1.24 21.00 -13.16
C LEU A 204 -2.27 22.06 -12.69
N GLU A 205 -1.84 23.01 -11.86
CA GLU A 205 -2.71 24.07 -11.33
C GLU A 205 -3.20 25.01 -12.43
N LYS A 206 -2.36 25.32 -13.43
CA LYS A 206 -2.76 26.08 -14.62
C LYS A 206 -3.84 25.35 -15.44
N HIS A 207 -3.90 24.02 -15.38
CA HIS A 207 -4.94 23.20 -16.00
C HIS A 207 -6.15 22.97 -15.07
N GLY A 208 -6.27 23.75 -13.99
CA GLY A 208 -7.41 23.70 -13.07
C GLY A 208 -7.38 22.50 -12.11
N ILE A 209 -6.26 21.79 -12.01
CA ILE A 209 -6.09 20.63 -11.15
C ILE A 209 -5.25 21.03 -9.94
N ARG A 210 -5.88 20.99 -8.77
CA ARG A 210 -5.26 21.46 -7.54
C ARG A 210 -4.32 20.41 -6.94
N VAL A 211 -3.07 20.78 -6.66
CA VAL A 211 -2.12 19.89 -5.98
C VAL A 211 -2.10 20.20 -4.48
N SER A 212 -2.65 19.31 -3.66
CA SER A 212 -2.65 19.41 -2.19
C SER A 212 -1.34 19.02 -1.53
N GLY A 213 -0.44 18.32 -2.22
CA GLY A 213 0.79 17.87 -1.56
C GLY A 213 1.80 17.19 -2.47
N LEU A 214 3.06 17.29 -2.06
CA LEU A 214 4.23 16.69 -2.71
C LEU A 214 5.03 15.92 -1.66
N ILE A 215 4.85 14.61 -1.63
CA ILE A 215 5.44 13.74 -0.62
C ILE A 215 6.73 13.10 -1.19
N PRO A 216 7.90 13.29 -0.54
CA PRO A 216 9.13 12.63 -0.96
C PRO A 216 9.04 11.12 -0.76
N GLU A 217 9.86 10.37 -1.49
CA GLU A 217 10.06 8.94 -1.23
C GLU A 217 10.59 8.74 0.21
N ASP A 218 9.94 7.85 0.95
CA ASP A 218 10.30 7.52 2.32
C ASP A 218 10.61 6.03 2.44
N ARG A 219 11.81 5.72 2.95
CA ARG A 219 12.32 4.36 3.06
C ARG A 219 11.50 3.51 4.04
N VAL A 220 11.00 4.10 5.12
CA VAL A 220 10.25 3.34 6.15
C VAL A 220 8.94 2.82 5.55
N LEU A 221 8.26 3.64 4.74
CA LEU A 221 7.02 3.25 4.07
C LEU A 221 7.23 2.26 2.92
N SER A 222 8.36 2.32 2.21
CA SER A 222 8.62 1.44 1.05
C SER A 222 9.27 0.10 1.41
N SER A 223 10.02 0.03 2.51
CA SER A 223 10.79 -1.16 2.91
C SER A 223 9.89 -2.30 3.37
N PRO A 224 9.85 -3.47 2.70
CA PRO A 224 9.12 -4.63 3.17
C PRO A 224 9.79 -5.29 4.39
N THR A 225 9.03 -6.12 5.09
CA THR A 225 9.55 -7.01 6.15
C THR A 225 10.14 -8.29 5.55
N VAL A 226 11.03 -8.95 6.28
CA VAL A 226 11.56 -10.25 5.87
C VAL A 226 10.43 -11.27 5.69
N ARG A 227 9.41 -11.23 6.54
CA ARG A 227 8.20 -12.07 6.45
C ARG A 227 7.47 -11.86 5.13
N GLU A 228 7.19 -10.61 4.76
CA GLU A 228 6.52 -10.28 3.49
C GLU A 228 7.29 -10.81 2.29
N ILE A 229 8.63 -10.69 2.31
CA ILE A 229 9.48 -11.24 1.26
C ILE A 229 9.41 -12.76 1.26
N CYS A 230 9.59 -13.40 2.42
CA CYS A 230 9.58 -14.86 2.56
C CYS A 230 8.26 -15.47 2.04
N ASP A 231 7.12 -14.90 2.43
CA ASP A 231 5.80 -15.37 2.02
C ASP A 231 5.60 -15.18 0.51
N PHE A 232 6.00 -14.03 -0.04
CA PHE A 232 5.84 -13.74 -1.47
C PHE A 232 6.71 -14.64 -2.37
N ILE A 233 7.95 -14.93 -1.96
CA ILE A 233 8.86 -15.79 -2.73
C ILE A 233 8.65 -17.28 -2.45
N GLY A 234 7.66 -17.66 -1.63
CA GLY A 234 7.44 -19.06 -1.24
C GLY A 234 8.63 -19.67 -0.50
N GLY A 235 9.36 -18.84 0.26
CA GLY A 235 10.60 -19.21 0.93
C GLY A 235 10.37 -20.09 2.16
N ARG A 236 11.30 -21.02 2.40
CA ARG A 236 11.32 -21.86 3.60
C ARG A 236 12.35 -21.34 4.59
N VAL A 237 11.90 -20.89 5.76
CA VAL A 237 12.79 -20.43 6.84
C VAL A 237 13.50 -21.61 7.50
N LEU A 238 14.83 -21.65 7.41
CA LEU A 238 15.67 -22.71 7.98
C LEU A 238 16.15 -22.40 9.40
N ALA A 239 16.42 -21.13 9.72
CA ALA A 239 16.87 -20.64 11.03
C ALA A 239 16.52 -19.15 11.19
N GLY A 240 16.73 -18.60 12.39
CA GLY A 240 16.65 -17.17 12.70
C GLY A 240 15.23 -16.60 12.69
N LYS A 241 14.21 -17.43 12.95
CA LYS A 241 12.77 -17.08 12.81
C LYS A 241 12.35 -15.80 13.54
N ASP A 242 13.02 -15.47 14.64
CA ASP A 242 12.72 -14.27 15.44
C ASP A 242 13.04 -12.96 14.71
N GLY A 243 13.79 -12.99 13.61
CA GLY A 243 14.09 -11.83 12.79
C GLY A 243 13.11 -11.58 11.64
N LEU A 244 12.05 -12.37 11.50
CA LEU A 244 11.13 -12.26 10.36
C LEU A 244 10.40 -10.90 10.26
N ASP A 245 10.28 -10.18 11.38
CA ASP A 245 9.62 -8.87 11.40
C ASP A 245 10.60 -7.70 11.20
N ARG A 246 11.89 -7.97 10.94
CA ARG A 246 12.85 -6.93 10.52
C ARG A 246 12.50 -6.39 9.14
N THR A 247 12.82 -5.11 8.90
CA THR A 247 12.64 -4.45 7.60
C THR A 247 13.84 -4.69 6.67
N ILE A 248 13.60 -4.66 5.36
CA ILE A 248 14.61 -4.68 4.31
C ILE A 248 14.65 -3.33 3.61
N GLU A 249 15.77 -2.62 3.72
CA GLU A 249 15.98 -1.31 3.07
C GLU A 249 16.79 -1.42 1.77
N ALA A 250 17.57 -2.49 1.61
CA ALA A 250 18.37 -2.74 0.42
C ALA A 250 18.54 -4.24 0.15
N VAL A 251 18.78 -4.58 -1.11
CA VAL A 251 19.02 -5.96 -1.56
C VAL A 251 20.41 -6.04 -2.15
N LEU A 252 21.19 -7.03 -1.70
CA LEU A 252 22.54 -7.29 -2.20
C LEU A 252 22.65 -8.71 -2.73
N VAL A 253 23.32 -8.86 -3.87
CA VAL A 253 23.61 -10.16 -4.45
C VAL A 253 25.04 -10.57 -4.10
N GLY A 254 25.16 -11.64 -3.30
CA GLY A 254 26.42 -12.24 -2.87
C GLY A 254 27.06 -13.09 -3.97
N ALA A 255 27.36 -12.50 -5.12
CA ALA A 255 28.05 -13.14 -6.24
C ALA A 255 29.59 -13.02 -6.15
N MET A 256 30.08 -12.02 -5.40
CA MET A 256 31.51 -11.71 -5.28
C MET A 256 32.21 -12.47 -4.14
N THR A 257 33.49 -12.20 -3.92
CA THR A 257 34.26 -12.72 -2.77
C THR A 257 33.89 -11.97 -1.48
N PRO A 258 34.08 -12.58 -0.30
CA PRO A 258 33.80 -11.94 0.99
C PRO A 258 34.47 -10.57 1.17
N GLU A 259 35.74 -10.43 0.78
CA GLU A 259 36.54 -9.21 0.96
C GLU A 259 35.96 -8.05 0.14
N SER A 260 35.42 -8.36 -1.03
CA SER A 260 34.74 -7.40 -1.90
C SER A 260 33.36 -7.04 -1.35
N ALA A 261 32.65 -8.03 -0.78
CA ALA A 261 31.29 -7.87 -0.27
C ALA A 261 31.21 -6.94 0.96
N VAL A 262 32.23 -6.94 1.82
CA VAL A 262 32.29 -6.06 3.01
C VAL A 262 32.14 -4.57 2.66
N LYS A 263 32.63 -4.14 1.49
CA LYS A 263 32.49 -2.75 1.02
C LYS A 263 31.04 -2.37 0.72
N TYR A 264 30.19 -3.34 0.43
CA TYR A 264 28.77 -3.14 0.16
C TYR A 264 27.97 -3.25 1.46
N PHE A 265 28.25 -4.26 2.28
CA PHE A 265 27.54 -4.50 3.55
C PHE A 265 27.61 -3.37 4.59
N ARG A 266 28.57 -2.44 4.44
CA ARG A 266 28.74 -1.29 5.34
C ARG A 266 28.03 -0.02 4.86
N LYS A 267 27.47 -0.01 3.64
CA LYS A 267 26.91 1.20 3.04
C LYS A 267 25.45 1.42 3.42
N VAL A 268 24.71 0.35 3.70
CA VAL A 268 23.29 0.42 4.00
C VAL A 268 23.00 -0.50 5.18
N ALA A 269 22.11 -0.10 6.07
CA ALA A 269 21.62 -0.94 7.15
C ALA A 269 20.44 -1.80 6.66
N ASN A 270 20.06 -2.83 7.41
CA ASN A 270 18.85 -3.60 7.15
C ASN A 270 18.81 -4.26 5.76
N GLU A 271 19.90 -4.92 5.37
CA GLU A 271 20.05 -5.50 4.03
C GLU A 271 19.46 -6.91 3.93
N LEU A 272 18.97 -7.28 2.75
CA LEU A 272 18.69 -8.65 2.35
C LEU A 272 19.83 -9.13 1.46
N VAL A 273 20.50 -10.21 1.85
CA VAL A 273 21.54 -10.83 1.02
C VAL A 273 20.95 -12.02 0.26
N ILE A 274 21.14 -12.06 -1.06
CA ILE A 274 20.78 -13.20 -1.92
C ILE A 274 22.06 -13.88 -2.37
N THR A 275 22.24 -15.16 -2.05
CA THR A 275 23.43 -15.93 -2.45
C THR A 275 23.11 -17.41 -2.60
N GLY A 276 24.00 -18.16 -3.25
CA GLY A 276 23.92 -19.62 -3.30
C GLY A 276 24.12 -20.20 -1.90
N GLY A 277 23.33 -21.20 -1.52
CA GLY A 277 23.45 -21.80 -0.19
C GLY A 277 24.79 -22.51 0.06
N ASP A 278 25.49 -22.90 -0.99
CA ASP A 278 26.85 -23.45 -0.96
C ASP A 278 27.92 -22.39 -0.60
N ARG A 279 27.62 -21.09 -0.69
CA ARG A 279 28.51 -19.98 -0.35
C ARG A 279 28.58 -19.70 1.15
N THR A 280 28.99 -20.70 1.92
CA THR A 280 29.12 -20.62 3.39
C THR A 280 30.01 -19.44 3.85
N ASP A 281 31.05 -19.12 3.07
CA ASP A 281 31.94 -17.97 3.28
C ASP A 281 31.18 -16.63 3.28
N ILE A 282 30.33 -16.41 2.26
CA ILE A 282 29.53 -15.19 2.13
C ILE A 282 28.45 -15.14 3.21
N ILE A 283 27.80 -16.26 3.50
CA ILE A 283 26.75 -16.32 4.51
C ILE A 283 27.31 -15.96 5.89
N LEU A 284 28.46 -16.51 6.27
CA LEU A 284 29.11 -16.19 7.55
C LEU A 284 29.57 -14.74 7.62
N THR A 285 30.05 -14.19 6.51
CA THR A 285 30.47 -12.78 6.39
C THR A 285 29.27 -11.84 6.52
N ALA A 286 28.15 -12.16 5.86
CA ALA A 286 26.92 -11.37 5.98
C ALA A 286 26.36 -11.41 7.41
N LEU A 287 26.44 -12.55 8.10
CA LEU A 287 26.07 -12.65 9.52
C LEU A 287 26.95 -11.81 10.45
N GLU A 288 28.07 -11.26 10.00
CA GLU A 288 28.91 -10.35 10.79
C GLU A 288 28.55 -8.87 10.57
N THR A 289 27.54 -8.60 9.76
CA THR A 289 27.05 -7.25 9.47
C THR A 289 25.62 -7.07 9.96
N ASP A 290 25.05 -5.88 9.76
CA ASP A 290 23.65 -5.59 10.12
C ASP A 290 22.67 -6.08 9.04
N VAL A 291 22.83 -7.34 8.64
CA VAL A 291 21.94 -8.00 7.68
C VAL A 291 20.62 -8.33 8.36
N SER A 292 19.51 -8.07 7.67
CA SER A 292 18.17 -8.39 8.15
C SER A 292 17.77 -9.83 7.84
N ALA A 293 18.19 -10.37 6.68
CA ALA A 293 17.98 -11.77 6.30
C ALA A 293 18.90 -12.21 5.16
N ILE A 294 19.01 -13.53 4.98
CA ILE A 294 19.79 -14.14 3.88
C ILE A 294 18.89 -15.13 3.13
N VAL A 295 18.74 -14.93 1.82
CA VAL A 295 18.04 -15.84 0.91
C VAL A 295 19.05 -16.74 0.20
N LEU A 296 18.83 -18.05 0.31
CA LEU A 296 19.65 -19.13 -0.21
C LEU A 296 18.99 -19.72 -1.44
N THR A 297 19.63 -19.54 -2.59
CA THR A 297 19.05 -19.86 -3.91
C THR A 297 19.35 -21.29 -4.36
N GLY A 298 18.54 -21.82 -5.26
CA GLY A 298 18.76 -23.09 -5.94
C GLY A 298 18.57 -24.33 -5.06
N ASN A 299 17.81 -24.23 -3.96
CA ASN A 299 17.70 -25.29 -2.95
C ASN A 299 19.04 -25.79 -2.39
N LEU A 300 20.08 -24.97 -2.47
CA LEU A 300 21.38 -25.29 -1.90
C LEU A 300 21.33 -25.02 -0.39
N TYR A 301 21.71 -26.01 0.41
CA TYR A 301 21.75 -25.89 1.87
C TYR A 301 23.13 -25.45 2.34
N PRO A 302 23.22 -24.55 3.33
CA PRO A 302 24.49 -24.12 3.86
C PRO A 302 25.08 -25.15 4.81
N SER A 303 26.35 -24.99 5.15
CA SER A 303 26.99 -25.80 6.20
C SER A 303 26.20 -25.72 7.51
N THR A 304 26.11 -26.83 8.23
CA THR A 304 25.42 -26.93 9.53
C THR A 304 25.95 -25.96 10.58
N LYS A 305 27.18 -25.45 10.42
CA LYS A 305 27.80 -24.45 11.29
C LYS A 305 27.13 -23.08 11.24
N VAL A 306 26.37 -22.79 10.19
CA VAL A 306 25.73 -21.48 10.00
C VAL A 306 24.49 -21.33 10.89
N PHE A 307 23.71 -22.39 11.08
CA PHE A 307 22.40 -22.31 11.77
C PHE A 307 22.49 -21.74 13.19
N PRO A 308 23.41 -22.20 14.08
CA PRO A 308 23.50 -21.65 15.44
C PRO A 308 23.81 -20.15 15.46
N LYS A 309 24.66 -19.67 14.54
CA LYS A 309 25.02 -18.25 14.43
C LYS A 309 23.82 -17.43 13.94
N ALA A 310 23.07 -17.94 12.96
CA ALA A 310 21.87 -17.29 12.44
C ALA A 310 20.75 -17.20 13.50
N ASP A 311 20.53 -18.27 14.27
CA ASP A 311 19.56 -18.26 15.39
C ASP A 311 19.97 -17.28 16.48
N GLN A 312 21.25 -17.30 16.89
CA GLN A 312 21.78 -16.39 17.91
C GLN A 312 21.59 -14.92 17.52
N LEU A 313 21.86 -14.58 16.25
CA LEU A 313 21.75 -13.23 15.73
C LEU A 313 20.34 -12.86 15.29
N LYS A 314 19.39 -13.81 15.34
CA LYS A 314 18.02 -13.66 14.85
C LYS A 314 17.99 -13.18 13.40
N VAL A 315 18.82 -13.77 12.54
CA VAL A 315 18.87 -13.48 11.10
C VAL A 315 18.23 -14.65 10.36
N PRO A 316 17.06 -14.45 9.73
CA PRO A 316 16.41 -15.51 8.97
C PRO A 316 17.27 -16.01 7.81
N LEU A 317 17.44 -17.33 7.74
CA LEU A 317 17.97 -18.02 6.55
C LEU A 317 16.79 -18.58 5.76
N ILE A 318 16.58 -18.11 4.55
CA ILE A 318 15.39 -18.43 3.75
C ILE A 318 15.82 -19.21 2.51
N LEU A 319 15.38 -20.46 2.40
CA LEU A 319 15.68 -21.30 1.25
C LEU A 319 14.61 -21.12 0.16
N VAL A 320 15.05 -20.97 -1.09
CA VAL A 320 14.17 -20.93 -2.26
C VAL A 320 14.67 -21.86 -3.38
N PRO A 321 13.76 -22.40 -4.21
CA PRO A 321 14.13 -23.28 -5.32
C PRO A 321 14.71 -22.54 -6.53
N TYR A 322 14.51 -21.22 -6.62
CA TYR A 322 14.87 -20.42 -7.80
C TYR A 322 16.36 -20.05 -7.82
N ASP A 323 16.89 -19.73 -9.00
CA ASP A 323 18.22 -19.14 -9.14
C ASP A 323 18.27 -17.69 -8.60
N THR A 324 19.48 -17.15 -8.48
CA THR A 324 19.74 -15.80 -7.96
C THR A 324 19.03 -14.69 -8.72
N TYR A 325 19.02 -14.75 -10.05
CA TYR A 325 18.41 -13.72 -10.89
C TYR A 325 16.89 -13.74 -10.73
N THR A 326 16.28 -14.93 -10.84
CA THR A 326 14.84 -15.10 -10.63
C THR A 326 14.40 -14.69 -9.23
N THR A 327 15.18 -15.05 -8.20
CA THR A 327 14.92 -14.64 -6.82
C THR A 327 14.95 -13.12 -6.66
N LEU A 328 15.96 -12.45 -7.22
CA LEU A 328 16.06 -10.99 -7.19
C LEU A 328 14.83 -10.33 -7.84
N GLN A 329 14.38 -10.84 -8.99
CA GLN A 329 13.18 -10.34 -9.67
C GLN A 329 11.91 -10.47 -8.81
N TYR A 330 11.76 -11.56 -8.07
CA TYR A 330 10.61 -11.71 -7.16
C TYR A 330 10.72 -10.79 -5.94
N VAL A 331 11.89 -10.69 -5.31
CA VAL A 331 12.12 -9.80 -4.17
C VAL A 331 11.82 -8.34 -4.55
N GLN A 332 12.24 -7.89 -5.74
CA GLN A 332 11.99 -6.51 -6.21
C GLN A 332 10.51 -6.17 -6.43
N LYS A 333 9.63 -7.18 -6.52
CA LYS A 333 8.18 -6.99 -6.63
C LYS A 333 7.49 -6.79 -5.27
N VAL A 334 8.19 -7.07 -4.17
CA VAL A 334 7.63 -6.95 -2.82
C VAL A 334 7.70 -5.50 -2.38
N ILE A 335 6.55 -4.92 -2.07
CA ILE A 335 6.42 -3.55 -1.58
C ILE A 335 5.91 -3.62 -0.14
N GLY A 336 6.55 -2.89 0.78
CA GLY A 336 6.11 -2.82 2.16
C GLY A 336 4.66 -2.32 2.27
N ARG A 337 3.86 -3.00 3.07
CA ARG A 337 2.47 -2.61 3.37
C ARG A 337 2.33 -2.30 4.85
N ILE A 338 1.52 -1.30 5.18
CA ILE A 338 1.18 -1.01 6.58
C ILE A 338 0.32 -2.17 7.11
N LYS A 339 0.63 -2.65 8.32
CA LYS A 339 -0.15 -3.69 9.01
C LYS A 339 -0.81 -3.14 10.28
N PRO A 340 -1.83 -3.80 10.84
CA PRO A 340 -2.33 -3.45 12.17
C PRO A 340 -1.18 -3.55 13.17
N GLY A 341 -0.96 -2.49 13.96
CA GLY A 341 0.12 -2.43 14.95
C GLY A 341 1.49 -2.00 14.42
N ASP A 342 1.63 -1.71 13.13
CA ASP A 342 2.86 -1.14 12.55
C ASP A 342 3.01 0.34 12.92
N SER A 343 3.28 0.61 14.20
CA SER A 343 3.39 1.96 14.76
C SER A 343 4.47 2.79 14.06
N ARG A 344 5.55 2.14 13.57
CA ARG A 344 6.64 2.80 12.85
C ARG A 344 6.16 3.36 11.51
N ARG A 345 5.55 2.54 10.65
CA ARG A 345 5.05 3.02 9.34
C ARG A 345 3.84 3.94 9.49
N ILE A 346 2.94 3.68 10.43
CA ILE A 346 1.80 4.57 10.73
C ILE A 346 2.32 5.97 11.12
N SER A 347 3.29 6.04 12.04
CA SER A 347 3.87 7.33 12.45
C SER A 347 4.60 8.02 11.31
N ALA A 348 5.33 7.28 10.47
CA ALA A 348 5.97 7.83 9.28
C ALA A 348 4.95 8.42 8.30
N ALA A 349 3.86 7.69 8.02
CA ALA A 349 2.77 8.16 7.16
C ALA A 349 2.12 9.44 7.70
N ILE A 350 1.80 9.48 9.01
CA ILE A 350 1.24 10.65 9.68
C ILE A 350 2.19 11.85 9.55
N ASN A 351 3.48 11.66 9.81
CA ASN A 351 4.47 12.75 9.76
C ASN A 351 4.64 13.30 8.33
N LEU A 352 4.67 12.43 7.33
CA LEU A 352 4.76 12.84 5.93
C LEU A 352 3.53 13.61 5.49
N VAL A 353 2.32 13.09 5.74
CA VAL A 353 1.07 13.78 5.39
C VAL A 353 0.95 15.10 6.14
N ARG A 354 1.29 15.14 7.43
CA ARG A 354 1.26 16.36 8.24
C ARG A 354 2.19 17.46 7.71
N LYS A 355 3.34 17.08 7.15
CA LYS A 355 4.38 18.01 6.67
C LYS A 355 4.19 18.45 5.23
N TYR A 356 3.73 17.55 4.36
CA TYR A 356 3.79 17.73 2.91
C TYR A 356 2.43 17.82 2.22
N VAL A 357 1.32 17.68 2.96
CA VAL A 357 -0.05 17.71 2.42
C VAL A 357 -0.88 18.74 3.16
N ASP A 358 -1.73 19.47 2.43
CA ASP A 358 -2.77 20.37 2.96
C ASP A 358 -3.95 19.59 3.57
N TRP A 359 -3.65 18.67 4.48
CA TRP A 359 -4.57 17.64 4.99
C TRP A 359 -5.80 18.22 5.70
N ARG A 360 -5.68 19.38 6.37
CA ARG A 360 -6.82 20.06 7.01
C ARG A 360 -7.88 20.45 5.99
N GLN A 361 -7.45 20.92 4.82
CA GLN A 361 -8.37 21.30 3.76
C GLN A 361 -8.98 20.08 3.07
N LEU A 362 -8.21 19.00 2.93
CA LEU A 362 -8.75 17.71 2.50
C LEU A 362 -9.86 17.23 3.45
N LEU A 363 -9.64 17.26 4.76
CA LEU A 363 -10.62 16.82 5.75
C LEU A 363 -11.74 17.84 6.04
N GLY A 364 -11.55 19.12 5.72
CA GLY A 364 -12.51 20.18 6.02
C GLY A 364 -12.60 20.53 7.51
N VAL A 365 -11.47 20.44 8.22
CA VAL A 365 -11.35 20.63 9.69
C VAL A 365 -10.40 21.75 10.09
#